data_AF-A0AA44CCX4-F1
#
_entry.id   AF-A0AA44CCX4-F1
#
_cell.length_a   1.000
_cell.length_b   1.000
_cell.length_c   1.000
_cell.angle_alpha   90.00
_cell.angle_beta   90.00
_cell.angle_gamma   90.00
#
_symmetry.space_group_name_H-M   'P 1'
#
loop_
_entity.id
_entity.type
_entity.pdbx_description
1 polymer ?
#
loop_
_entity_poly.entity_id
_entity_poly.type
_entity_poly.pdbx_seq_one_letter_code
_entity_poly.pdbx_strand_id
1 'polypeptide(L)' 'MPFNLSVEAEEDIVAIAEQGVRVFGSLVARQYHDELFAVLELIASNPRMSRERHEIFPPVRIHPFKAHTVVY' A
#
# COMPACT_ATOMS: atom_id res chain seq x y z
N MET A 1 13.56 -5.32 5.54
CA MET A 1 12.31 -5.60 4.80
C MET A 1 12.64 -5.69 3.32
N PRO A 2 11.93 -6.50 2.51
CA PRO A 2 12.27 -6.74 1.10
C PRO A 2 11.89 -5.57 0.15
N PHE A 3 11.38 -4.46 0.68
CA PHE A 3 11.01 -3.26 -0.08
C PHE A 3 11.48 -2.00 0.65
N ASN A 4 11.56 -0.88 -0.08
CA ASN A 4 11.77 0.45 0.47
C ASN A 4 10.49 1.26 0.26
N LEU A 5 10.17 2.13 1.21
CA LEU A 5 9.08 3.09 1.10
C LEU A 5 9.66 4.46 0.78
N SER A 6 8.95 5.25 -0.03
CA SER A 6 9.24 6.68 -0.10
C SER A 6 8.72 7.36 1.17
N VAL A 7 9.18 8.58 1.44
CA VAL A 7 8.72 9.36 2.59
C VAL A 7 7.20 9.56 2.52
N GLU A 8 6.69 9.86 1.33
CA GLU A 8 5.26 10.07 1.08
C GLU A 8 4.45 8.78 1.30
N ALA A 9 5.00 7.62 0.93
CA ALA A 9 4.34 6.33 1.17
C ALA A 9 4.27 5.99 2.66
N GLU A 10 5.29 6.34 3.45
CA GLU A 10 5.25 6.20 4.91
C GLU A 10 4.19 7.11 5.53
N GLU A 11 4.10 8.38 5.08
CA GLU A 11 3.08 9.33 5.52
C GLU A 11 1.67 8.83 5.18
N ASP A 12 1.45 8.28 3.98
CA ASP A 12 0.18 7.70 3.57
C ASP A 12 -0.24 6.53 4.47
N ILE A 13 0.69 5.62 4.79
CA ILE A 13 0.42 4.47 5.69
C ILE A 13 -0.02 4.97 7.07
N VAL A 14 0.66 5.99 7.62
CA VAL A 14 0.29 6.59 8.91
C VAL A 14 -1.09 7.24 8.82
N ALA A 15 -1.34 8.05 7.80
CA ALA A 15 -2.62 8.73 7.61
C ALA A 15 -3.80 7.75 7.49
N ILE A 16 -3.61 6.64 6.75
CA ILE A 16 -4.59 5.56 6.61
C ILE A 16 -4.87 4.92 7.97
N ALA A 17 -3.84 4.61 8.76
CA ALA A 17 -4.00 4.00 10.08
C ALA A 17 -4.74 4.95 11.03
N GLU A 18 -4.34 6.21 11.09
CA GLU A 18 -4.99 7.20 11.95
C GLU A 18 -6.46 7.43 11.57
N GLN A 19 -6.74 7.59 10.28
CA GLN A 19 -8.12 7.72 9.80
C GLN A 19 -8.92 6.46 10.12
N GLY A 20 -8.32 5.29 9.93
CA GLY A 20 -8.93 4.00 10.27
C GLY A 20 -9.33 3.94 11.75
N VAL A 21 -8.43 4.36 12.64
CA VAL A 21 -8.72 4.41 14.09
C VAL A 21 -9.86 5.38 14.38
N ARG A 22 -9.83 6.58 13.81
CA ARG A 22 -10.85 7.62 14.03
C ARG A 22 -12.24 7.20 13.55
N VAL A 23 -12.33 6.50 12.42
CA VAL A 23 -13.62 6.20 11.77
C VAL A 23 -14.16 4.82 12.15
N PHE A 24 -13.29 3.81 12.30
CA PHE A 24 -13.68 2.41 12.47
C PHE A 24 -13.19 1.77 13.78
N GLY A 25 -12.38 2.48 14.56
CA GLY A 25 -11.77 1.96 15.78
C GLY A 25 -10.48 1.18 15.53
N SER A 26 -9.73 0.96 16.62
CA SER A 26 -8.35 0.44 16.54
C SER A 26 -8.24 -1.00 16.04
N LEU A 27 -9.22 -1.85 16.31
CA LEU A 27 -9.19 -3.24 15.86
C LEU A 27 -9.24 -3.33 14.33
N VAL A 28 -10.20 -2.64 13.71
CA VAL A 28 -10.37 -2.62 12.25
C VAL A 28 -9.17 -1.94 11.59
N ALA A 29 -8.68 -0.84 12.17
CA ALA A 29 -7.51 -0.14 11.66
C ALA A 29 -6.25 -1.01 11.67
N ARG A 30 -6.00 -1.75 12.76
CA ARG A 30 -4.86 -2.69 12.85
C ARG A 30 -4.98 -3.79 11.81
N GLN A 31 -6.16 -4.41 11.67
CA GLN A 31 -6.35 -5.45 10.66
C GLN A 31 -6.12 -4.92 9.24
N TYR A 32 -6.62 -3.72 8.92
CA TYR A 32 -6.39 -3.09 7.63
C TYR A 32 -4.89 -2.84 7.37
N HIS A 33 -4.17 -2.39 8.39
CA HIS A 33 -2.72 -2.15 8.34
C HIS A 33 -1.93 -3.46 8.15
N ASP A 34 -2.26 -4.52 8.90
CA ASP A 34 -1.59 -5.82 8.76
C ASP A 34 -1.78 -6.40 7.35
N GLU A 35 -2.99 -6.30 6.81
CA GLU A 35 -3.28 -6.73 5.44
C GLU A 35 -2.58 -5.87 4.38
N LEU A 36 -2.42 -4.56 4.61
CA LEU A 36 -1.64 -3.69 3.72
C LEU A 36 -0.19 -4.17 3.65
N PHE A 37 0.43 -4.46 4.79
CA PHE A 37 1.82 -4.94 4.83
C PHE A 37 1.98 -6.31 4.17
N ALA A 38 1.01 -7.22 4.33
CA ALA A 38 1.01 -8.49 3.62
C ALA A 38 0.99 -8.31 2.08
N VAL A 39 0.27 -7.30 1.58
CA VAL A 39 0.28 -6.95 0.16
C VAL A 39 1.64 -6.39 -0.28
N LEU A 40 2.28 -5.54 0.54
CA LEU A 40 3.62 -5.02 0.24
C LEU A 40 4.65 -6.16 0.15
N GLU A 41 4.59 -7.14 1.05
CA GLU A 41 5.45 -8.33 1.01
C GLU A 41 5.19 -9.20 -0.23
N LEU A 42 3.92 -9.35 -0.63
CA LEU A 42 3.54 -10.08 -1.84
C LEU A 42 4.10 -9.42 -3.10
N ILE A 43 4.00 -8.08 -3.19
CA ILE A 43 4.54 -7.28 -4.30
C ILE A 43 6.07 -7.41 -4.32
N ALA A 44 6.73 -7.26 -3.17
CA ALA A 44 8.19 -7.38 -3.08
C ALA A 44 8.67 -8.78 -3.52
N SER A 45 7.90 -9.83 -3.22
CA SER A 45 8.19 -11.20 -3.64
C SER A 45 7.88 -11.45 -5.12
N ASN A 46 6.97 -10.68 -5.72
CA ASN A 46 6.56 -10.82 -7.12
C ASN A 46 6.46 -9.46 -7.85
N PRO A 47 7.58 -8.73 -8.06
CA PRO A 47 7.52 -7.32 -8.51
C PRO A 47 6.92 -7.09 -9.90
N ARG A 48 6.66 -8.15 -10.67
CA ARG A 48 6.05 -8.06 -12.00
C ARG A 48 4.59 -8.51 -12.05
N MET A 49 3.98 -8.78 -10.90
CA MET A 49 2.61 -9.32 -10.83
C MET A 49 1.54 -8.34 -11.33
N SER A 50 1.76 -7.03 -11.19
CA SER A 50 0.86 -6.01 -11.75
C SER A 50 1.40 -5.51 -13.09
N ARG A 51 0.54 -5.28 -14.09
CA ARG A 51 0.94 -4.72 -15.39
C ARG A 51 1.50 -3.30 -15.25
N GLU A 52 2.51 -2.96 -16.05
CA GLU A 52 2.98 -1.57 -16.19
C GLU A 52 1.92 -0.69 -16.85
N ARG A 53 1.82 0.52 -16.31
CA ARG A 53 0.94 1.59 -16.74
C ARG A 53 1.80 2.68 -17.35
N HIS A 54 1.74 2.76 -18.68
CA HIS A 54 2.49 3.73 -19.47
C HIS A 54 1.75 5.08 -19.59
N GLU A 55 0.53 5.17 -19.05
CA GLU A 55 -0.20 6.43 -18.90
C GLU A 55 0.44 7.40 -17.86
N ILE A 56 1.34 6.89 -17.01
CA ILE A 56 2.11 7.66 -16.02
C ILE A 56 3.60 7.63 -16.45
N PHE A 57 4.33 8.73 -16.25
CA PHE A 57 5.75 8.83 -16.60
C PHE A 57 6.62 9.20 -15.38
N PRO A 58 7.66 8.41 -15.05
CA PRO A 58 8.03 7.13 -15.67
C PRO A 58 6.93 6.04 -15.49
N PRO A 59 6.90 4.99 -16.32
CA PRO A 59 5.93 3.92 -16.18
C PRO A 59 5.98 3.30 -14.79
N VAL A 60 4.81 3.13 -14.17
CA VAL A 60 4.67 2.53 -12.83
C VAL A 60 3.78 1.29 -12.89
N ARG A 61 3.84 0.47 -11.85
CA ARG A 61 2.91 -0.62 -11.59
C ARG A 61 1.95 -0.20 -10.49
N ILE A 62 0.72 -0.68 -10.60
CA ILE A 62 -0.35 -0.33 -9.67
C ILE A 62 -1.02 -1.62 -9.21
N HIS A 63 -1.06 -1.83 -7.89
CA HIS A 63 -1.73 -2.96 -7.27
C HIS A 63 -2.91 -2.49 -6.40
N PRO A 64 -4.16 -2.87 -6.70
CA PRO A 64 -5.31 -2.50 -5.90
C PRO A 64 -5.27 -3.18 -4.52
N PHE A 65 -5.66 -2.46 -3.46
CA PHE A 65 -5.82 -3.01 -2.12
C PHE A 65 -7.04 -2.41 -1.41
N LYS A 66 -8.17 -3.12 -1.46
CA LYS A 66 -9.45 -2.67 -0.88
C LYS A 66 -9.80 -1.24 -1.34
N ALA A 67 -9.87 -0.28 -0.41
CA ALA A 67 -10.17 1.12 -0.67
C ALA A 67 -8.97 1.94 -1.17
N HIS A 68 -7.76 1.40 -1.11
CA HIS A 68 -6.53 2.07 -1.50
C HIS A 68 -5.83 1.32 -2.64
N THR A 69 -4.69 1.83 -3.07
CA THR A 69 -3.91 1.28 -4.17
C THR A 69 -2.44 1.55 -3.91
N VAL A 70 -1.59 0.54 -4.15
CA VAL A 70 -0.15 0.63 -4.01
C VAL A 70 0.46 0.93 -5.38
N VAL A 71 1.25 2.01 -5.47
CA VAL A 71 2.00 2.40 -6.66
C VAL A 71 3.48 2.09 -6.44
N TYR A 72 4.12 1.41 -7.39
CA TYR A 72 5.51 0.96 -7.29
C TYR A 72 6.18 0.76 -8.65
#